data_AF-A0A7C9D1D7-F1
#
_entry.id   AF-A0A7C9D1D7-F1
#
_cell.length_a   1.000
_cell.length_b   1.000
_cell.length_c   1.000
_cell.angle_alpha   90.00
_cell.angle_beta   90.00
_cell.angle_gamma   90.00
#
_symmetry.space_group_name_H-M   'P 1'
#
loop_
_entity.id
_entity.type
_entity.pdbx_description
1 polymer ?
#
loop_
_entity_poly.entity_id
_entity_poly.type
_entity_poly.pdbx_seq_one_letter_code
_entity_poly.pdbx_strand_id
1 'polypeptide(L)'
;ISDGLIDNNSYYLRTKGSKDLEEGVYYTLCACYALVAFVALVQLVRIQMRVPEYGWTTQKVFHFMNFVVNGLRAILFGLYKKVFRIRPHAFEVMLLDLPGLLFFSTYTLLVLFWAEIYHQARSLPTDTLRPAYYIANGIVYFIQIVIWIAM
;
A
#
# COMPACT_ATOMS: atom_id res chain seq x y z
N ILE A 1 -5.23 52.01 -1.40
CA ILE A 1 -5.55 51.20 -2.61
C ILE A 1 -4.36 50.32 -3.01
N SER A 2 -3.12 50.84 -3.03
CA SER A 2 -1.89 50.08 -3.32
C SER A 2 -1.64 48.88 -2.37
N ASP A 3 -1.68 49.09 -1.05
CA ASP A 3 -1.29 48.05 -0.08
C ASP A 3 -2.21 46.82 -0.10
N GLY A 4 -3.51 47.00 -0.31
CA GLY A 4 -4.46 45.90 -0.44
C GLY A 4 -4.30 45.07 -1.72
N LEU A 5 -3.71 45.62 -2.78
CA LEU A 5 -3.42 44.88 -4.02
C LEU A 5 -2.15 44.04 -3.88
N ILE A 6 -1.13 44.55 -3.18
CA ILE A 6 0.12 43.83 -2.87
C ILE A 6 -0.17 42.62 -1.98
N ASP A 7 -0.99 42.80 -0.95
CA ASP A 7 -1.34 41.75 0.00
C ASP A 7 -2.14 40.63 -0.68
N ASN A 8 -3.17 40.97 -1.46
CA ASN A 8 -3.93 40.00 -2.25
C ASN A 8 -3.03 39.19 -3.19
N ASN A 9 -2.15 39.84 -3.96
CA ASN A 9 -1.26 39.15 -4.89
C ASN A 9 -0.29 38.20 -4.17
N SER A 10 0.22 38.59 -2.99
CA SER A 10 1.06 37.75 -2.14
C SER A 10 0.32 36.48 -1.66
N TYR A 11 -0.93 36.62 -1.20
CA TYR A 11 -1.76 35.46 -0.81
C TYR A 11 -2.05 34.52 -1.98
N TYR A 12 -2.37 35.07 -3.16
CA TYR A 12 -2.60 34.25 -4.36
C TYR A 12 -1.36 33.48 -4.79
N LEU A 13 -0.19 34.12 -4.79
CA LEU A 13 1.07 33.46 -5.14
C LEU A 13 1.45 32.38 -4.11
N ARG A 14 1.25 32.63 -2.82
CA ARG A 14 1.53 31.64 -1.77
C ARG A 14 0.61 30.43 -1.86
N THR A 15 -0.68 30.64 -2.08
CA THR A 15 -1.65 29.54 -2.21
C THR A 15 -1.44 28.76 -3.50
N LYS A 16 -1.11 29.42 -4.61
CA LYS A 16 -0.77 28.75 -5.88
C LYS A 16 0.48 27.89 -5.73
N GLY A 17 1.57 28.45 -5.20
CA GLY A 17 2.82 27.71 -4.98
C GLY A 17 2.64 26.50 -4.04
N SER A 18 1.82 26.64 -2.99
CA SER A 18 1.48 25.53 -2.10
C SER A 18 0.73 24.41 -2.81
N LYS A 19 -0.25 24.74 -3.65
CA LYS A 19 -1.00 23.75 -4.43
C LYS A 19 -0.09 23.05 -5.42
N ASP A 20 0.69 23.79 -6.20
CA ASP A 20 1.59 23.23 -7.21
C ASP A 20 2.62 22.26 -6.58
N LEU A 21 3.15 22.59 -5.40
CA LEU A 21 4.02 21.71 -4.63
C LEU A 21 3.31 20.43 -4.19
N GLU A 22 2.10 20.55 -3.63
CA GLU A 22 1.29 19.40 -3.21
C GLU A 22 0.97 18.46 -4.38
N GLU A 23 0.58 19.00 -5.54
CA GLU A 23 0.33 18.18 -6.73
C GLU A 23 1.60 17.46 -7.19
N GLY A 24 2.73 18.17 -7.19
CA GLY A 24 4.04 17.61 -7.53
C GLY A 24 4.43 16.44 -6.63
N VAL A 25 4.18 16.54 -5.32
CA VAL A 25 4.43 15.46 -4.35
C VAL A 25 3.56 14.25 -4.68
N TYR A 26 2.26 14.41 -4.89
CA TYR A 26 1.37 13.27 -5.18
C TYR A 26 1.73 12.56 -6.48
N TYR A 27 2.03 13.30 -7.56
CA TYR A 27 2.45 12.67 -8.82
C TYR A 27 3.81 11.99 -8.72
N THR A 28 4.74 12.57 -7.97
CA THR A 28 6.05 11.94 -7.70
C THR A 28 5.87 10.63 -6.93
N LEU A 29 5.06 10.65 -5.86
CA LEU A 29 4.73 9.44 -5.11
C LEU A 29 4.04 8.39 -6.00
N CYS A 30 3.06 8.80 -6.82
CA CYS A 30 2.41 7.91 -7.79
C CYS A 30 3.44 7.21 -8.69
N ALA A 31 4.38 7.96 -9.27
CA ALA A 31 5.42 7.41 -10.14
C ALA A 31 6.36 6.44 -9.39
N CYS A 32 6.80 6.80 -8.18
CA CYS A 32 7.64 5.94 -7.34
C CYS A 32 6.93 4.62 -6.98
N TYR A 33 5.69 4.69 -6.50
CA TYR A 33 4.90 3.51 -6.15
C TYR A 33 4.60 2.64 -7.38
N ALA A 34 4.30 3.24 -8.54
CA ALA A 34 4.11 2.52 -9.79
C ALA A 34 5.39 1.77 -10.22
N LEU A 35 6.55 2.41 -10.08
CA LEU A 35 7.84 1.79 -10.38
C LEU A 35 8.12 0.59 -9.46
N VAL A 36 7.89 0.74 -8.15
CA VAL A 36 8.06 -0.36 -7.18
C VAL A 36 7.10 -1.51 -7.49
N ALA A 37 5.83 -1.21 -7.80
CA ALA A 37 4.85 -2.21 -8.21
C ALA A 37 5.32 -2.95 -9.47
N PHE A 38 5.79 -2.23 -10.48
CA PHE A 38 6.31 -2.82 -11.71
C PHE A 38 7.51 -3.74 -11.44
N VAL A 39 8.47 -3.31 -10.64
CA VAL A 39 9.61 -4.15 -10.24
C VAL A 39 9.13 -5.40 -9.52
N ALA A 40 8.21 -5.30 -8.57
CA ALA A 40 7.64 -6.45 -7.86
C ALA A 40 6.96 -7.44 -8.81
N LEU A 41 6.22 -6.95 -9.82
CA LEU A 41 5.60 -7.77 -10.85
C LEU A 41 6.65 -8.49 -11.71
N VAL A 42 7.71 -7.79 -12.14
CA VAL A 42 8.82 -8.38 -12.88
C VAL A 42 9.50 -9.48 -12.06
N GLN A 43 9.71 -9.26 -10.75
CA GLN A 43 10.27 -10.29 -9.87
C GLN A 43 9.34 -11.51 -9.78
N LEU A 44 8.04 -11.31 -9.60
CA LEU A 44 7.05 -12.38 -9.56
C LEU A 44 7.08 -13.23 -10.84
N VAL A 45 7.01 -12.57 -12.01
CA VAL A 45 7.05 -13.23 -13.33
C VAL A 45 8.37 -13.98 -13.52
N ARG A 46 9.50 -13.35 -13.18
CA ARG A 46 10.82 -14.00 -13.26
C ARG A 46 10.90 -15.25 -12.41
N ILE A 47 10.41 -15.22 -11.17
CA ILE A 47 10.43 -16.38 -10.26
C ILE A 47 9.51 -17.48 -10.79
N GLN A 48 8.32 -17.13 -11.29
CA GLN A 48 7.37 -18.09 -11.85
C GLN A 48 7.93 -18.80 -13.09
N MET A 49 8.63 -18.08 -13.97
CA MET A 49 9.29 -18.69 -15.13
C MET A 49 10.53 -19.51 -14.75
N ARG A 50 11.28 -19.09 -13.73
CA ARG A 50 12.49 -19.80 -13.29
C ARG A 50 12.17 -21.13 -12.62
N VAL A 51 11.10 -21.17 -11.84
CA VAL A 51 10.74 -22.33 -11.02
C VAL A 51 9.21 -22.55 -11.05
N PRO A 52 8.67 -23.02 -12.18
CA PRO A 52 7.23 -23.24 -12.36
C PRO A 52 6.70 -24.47 -11.61
N GLU A 53 7.55 -25.45 -11.29
CA GLU A 53 7.17 -26.73 -10.67
C GLU A 53 6.73 -26.55 -9.23
N TYR A 54 7.32 -25.57 -8.55
CA TYR A 54 6.91 -25.18 -7.21
C TYR A 54 5.76 -24.19 -7.36
N GLY A 55 4.59 -24.49 -6.81
CA GLY A 55 3.39 -23.65 -6.91
C GLY A 55 3.53 -22.28 -6.23
N TRP A 56 2.49 -21.82 -5.52
CA TRP A 56 2.54 -20.53 -4.82
C TRP A 56 3.37 -20.62 -3.54
N THR A 57 4.64 -20.23 -3.63
CA THR A 57 5.54 -20.11 -2.49
C THR A 57 5.33 -18.77 -1.78
N THR A 58 5.66 -18.69 -0.49
CA THR A 58 5.59 -17.47 0.32
C THR A 58 6.34 -16.31 -0.33
N GLN A 59 7.45 -16.58 -1.03
CA GLN A 59 8.19 -15.58 -1.81
C GLN A 59 7.36 -15.03 -2.99
N LYS A 60 6.67 -15.88 -3.77
CA LYS A 60 5.79 -15.45 -4.87
C LYS A 60 4.63 -14.63 -4.30
N VAL A 61 4.04 -15.06 -3.19
CA VAL A 61 2.97 -14.33 -2.50
C VAL A 61 3.49 -12.97 -2.00
N PHE A 62 4.71 -12.88 -1.48
CA PHE A 62 5.30 -11.62 -1.02
C PHE A 62 5.47 -10.60 -2.16
N HIS A 63 6.00 -11.02 -3.32
CA HIS A 63 6.10 -10.13 -4.49
C HIS A 63 4.73 -9.75 -5.04
N PHE A 64 3.78 -10.69 -5.04
CA PHE A 64 2.40 -10.41 -5.44
C PHE A 64 1.74 -9.37 -4.52
N MET A 65 1.86 -9.54 -3.20
CA MET A 65 1.34 -8.57 -2.22
C MET A 65 1.99 -7.20 -2.39
N ASN A 66 3.30 -7.13 -2.60
CA ASN A 66 3.97 -5.87 -2.89
C ASN A 66 3.47 -5.21 -4.18
N PHE A 67 3.25 -5.99 -5.26
CA PHE A 67 2.65 -5.47 -6.49
C PHE A 67 1.26 -4.86 -6.22
N VAL A 68 0.40 -5.57 -5.48
CA VAL A 68 -0.95 -5.09 -5.14
C VAL A 68 -0.90 -3.84 -4.27
N VAL A 69 -0.15 -3.84 -3.17
CA VAL A 69 -0.06 -2.70 -2.24
C VAL A 69 0.47 -1.45 -2.93
N ASN A 70 1.60 -1.58 -3.63
CA ASN A 70 2.23 -0.44 -4.29
C ASN A 70 1.40 0.02 -5.49
N GLY A 71 0.77 -0.90 -6.24
CA GLY A 71 -0.13 -0.57 -7.34
C GLY A 71 -1.37 0.20 -6.88
N LEU A 72 -2.02 -0.26 -5.80
CA LEU A 72 -3.14 0.45 -5.19
C LEU A 72 -2.72 1.84 -4.70
N ARG A 73 -1.58 1.98 -4.00
CA ARG A 73 -1.06 3.29 -3.60
C ARG A 73 -0.79 4.19 -4.80
N ALA A 74 -0.19 3.68 -5.87
CA ALA A 74 0.05 4.44 -7.08
C ALA A 74 -1.27 4.97 -7.69
N ILE A 75 -2.28 4.12 -7.80
CA ILE A 75 -3.61 4.51 -8.31
C ILE A 75 -4.23 5.59 -7.42
N LEU A 76 -4.17 5.43 -6.09
CA LEU A 76 -4.72 6.42 -5.15
C LEU A 76 -4.02 7.77 -5.26
N PHE A 77 -2.69 7.77 -5.33
CA PHE A 77 -1.93 9.00 -5.51
C PHE A 77 -2.16 9.63 -6.88
N GLY A 78 -2.30 8.85 -7.96
CA GLY A 78 -2.64 9.37 -9.28
C GLY A 78 -4.08 9.91 -9.38
N LEU A 79 -5.00 9.34 -8.60
CA LEU A 79 -6.41 9.73 -8.57
C LEU A 79 -6.77 10.58 -7.35
N TYR A 80 -5.80 11.13 -6.62
CA TYR A 80 -6.03 11.76 -5.32
C TYR A 80 -7.16 12.81 -5.36
N LYS A 81 -7.17 13.71 -6.36
CA LYS A 81 -8.22 14.72 -6.55
C LYS A 81 -9.63 14.14 -6.74
N LYS A 82 -9.74 12.93 -7.32
CA LYS A 82 -11.01 12.22 -7.50
C LYS A 82 -11.39 11.46 -6.24
N VAL A 83 -10.43 10.79 -5.59
CA VAL A 83 -10.64 10.00 -4.36
C VAL A 83 -11.16 10.88 -3.23
N PHE A 84 -10.54 12.05 -3.00
CA PHE A 84 -10.99 13.05 -2.01
C PHE A 84 -12.34 13.73 -2.35
N ARG A 85 -12.93 13.40 -3.50
CA ARG A 85 -14.24 13.92 -3.93
C ARG A 85 -15.32 12.83 -3.97
N ILE A 86 -15.00 11.60 -3.56
CA ILE A 86 -15.98 10.51 -3.54
C ILE A 86 -16.95 10.72 -2.38
N ARG A 87 -18.24 10.85 -2.70
CA ARG A 87 -19.35 10.67 -1.75
C ARG A 87 -19.80 9.21 -1.88
N PRO A 88 -19.90 8.40 -0.81
CA PRO A 88 -19.91 8.76 0.62
C PRO A 88 -18.54 8.69 1.34
N HIS A 89 -18.41 9.45 2.43
CA HIS A 89 -17.21 9.56 3.29
C HIS A 89 -16.66 8.20 3.78
N ALA A 90 -17.54 7.24 4.07
CA ALA A 90 -17.12 5.90 4.49
C ALA A 90 -16.30 5.16 3.41
N PHE A 91 -16.63 5.35 2.13
CA PHE A 91 -15.88 4.73 1.03
C PHE A 91 -14.51 5.37 0.87
N GLU A 92 -14.41 6.69 1.06
CA GLU A 92 -13.14 7.42 1.05
C GLU A 92 -12.20 6.92 2.16
N VAL A 93 -12.68 6.84 3.41
CA VAL A 93 -11.91 6.33 4.56
C VAL A 93 -11.43 4.89 4.29
N MET A 94 -12.33 4.01 3.84
CA MET A 94 -11.98 2.63 3.52
C MET A 94 -10.91 2.54 2.42
N LEU A 95 -11.00 3.37 1.38
CA LEU A 95 -10.03 3.38 0.28
C LEU A 95 -8.65 3.87 0.73
N LEU A 96 -8.60 4.78 1.69
CA LEU A 96 -7.37 5.33 2.26
C LEU A 96 -6.70 4.36 3.25
N ASP A 97 -7.50 3.62 4.03
CA ASP A 97 -7.01 2.68 5.04
C ASP A 97 -6.57 1.34 4.44
N LEU A 98 -7.22 0.88 3.37
CA LEU A 98 -6.97 -0.43 2.76
C LEU A 98 -5.52 -0.66 2.31
N PRO A 99 -4.81 0.30 1.67
CA PRO A 99 -3.37 0.17 1.39
C PRO A 99 -2.52 0.04 2.65
N GLY A 100 -2.93 0.65 3.76
CA GLY A 100 -2.28 0.50 5.07
C GLY A 100 -2.45 -0.93 5.61
N LEU A 101 -3.66 -1.48 5.56
CA LEU A 101 -3.93 -2.86 5.99
C LEU A 101 -3.17 -3.88 5.15
N LEU A 102 -3.18 -3.73 3.82
CA LEU A 102 -2.45 -4.64 2.94
C LEU A 102 -0.94 -4.52 3.14
N PHE A 103 -0.42 -3.33 3.47
CA PHE A 103 0.97 -3.13 3.82
C PHE A 103 1.34 -3.87 5.11
N PHE A 104 0.50 -3.79 6.15
CA PHE A 104 0.67 -4.58 7.37
C PHE A 104 0.72 -6.08 7.06
N SER A 105 -0.23 -6.58 6.27
CA SER A 105 -0.24 -7.98 5.83
C SER A 105 0.99 -8.40 5.04
N THR A 106 1.59 -7.47 4.29
CA THR A 106 2.84 -7.71 3.56
C THR A 106 4.03 -7.83 4.52
N TYR A 107 4.08 -7.03 5.58
CA TYR A 107 5.12 -7.12 6.61
C TYR A 107 4.98 -8.36 7.49
N THR A 108 3.76 -8.72 7.89
CA THR A 108 3.54 -9.97 8.63
C THR A 108 3.84 -11.19 7.74
N LEU A 109 3.63 -11.08 6.42
CA LEU A 109 4.03 -12.11 5.45
C LEU A 109 5.56 -12.20 5.33
N LEU A 110 6.27 -11.07 5.42
CA LEU A 110 7.73 -11.07 5.49
C LEU A 110 8.23 -11.78 6.75
N VAL A 111 7.59 -11.53 7.90
CA VAL A 111 7.89 -12.25 9.15
C VAL A 111 7.62 -13.75 8.99
N LEU A 112 6.48 -14.14 8.41
CA LEU A 112 6.17 -15.54 8.09
C LEU A 112 7.26 -16.15 7.20
N PHE A 113 7.69 -15.44 6.15
CA PHE A 113 8.75 -15.89 5.26
C PHE A 113 10.06 -16.16 6.02
N TRP A 114 10.51 -15.21 6.86
CA TRP A 114 11.71 -15.40 7.68
C TRP A 114 11.56 -16.54 8.69
N ALA A 115 10.37 -16.69 9.29
CA ALA A 115 10.08 -17.79 10.20
C ALA A 115 10.14 -19.15 9.50
N GLU A 116 9.61 -19.27 8.27
CA GLU A 116 9.70 -20.47 7.46
C GLU A 116 11.16 -20.83 7.15
N ILE A 117 11.99 -19.85 6.73
CA ILE A 117 13.42 -20.07 6.48
C ILE A 117 14.15 -20.52 7.74
N TYR A 118 13.87 -19.90 8.89
CA TYR A 118 14.47 -20.26 10.18
C TYR A 118 14.10 -21.69 10.61
N HIS A 119 12.80 -22.04 10.57
CA HIS A 119 12.35 -23.39 10.91
C HIS A 119 12.95 -24.43 9.97
N GLN A 120 12.98 -24.16 8.66
CA GLN A 120 13.61 -25.05 7.67
C GLN A 120 15.10 -25.26 7.95
N ALA A 121 15.86 -24.19 8.23
CA ALA A 121 17.28 -24.28 8.58
C ALA A 121 17.54 -25.09 9.86
N ARG A 122 16.54 -25.16 10.76
CA ARG A 122 16.59 -25.92 12.01
C ARG A 122 15.89 -27.28 11.93
N SER A 123 15.38 -27.67 10.76
CA SER A 123 14.58 -28.90 10.57
C SER A 123 13.37 -28.99 11.52
N LEU A 124 12.80 -27.84 11.87
CA LEU A 124 11.58 -27.72 12.69
C LEU A 124 10.33 -27.74 11.79
N PRO A 125 9.18 -28.20 12.31
CA PRO A 125 7.93 -28.22 11.56
C PRO A 125 7.42 -26.79 11.27
N THR A 126 6.83 -26.57 10.09
CA THR A 126 6.34 -25.25 9.61
C THR A 126 4.82 -25.16 9.47
N ASP A 127 4.12 -26.22 9.86
CA ASP A 127 2.68 -26.41 9.73
C ASP A 127 1.85 -25.36 10.50
N THR A 128 2.36 -24.85 11.62
CA THR A 128 1.66 -23.84 12.44
C THR A 128 1.87 -22.39 11.98
N LEU A 129 2.91 -22.12 11.18
CA LEU A 129 3.31 -20.74 10.85
C LEU A 129 2.28 -20.03 9.97
N ARG A 130 1.77 -20.70 8.93
CA ARG A 130 0.77 -20.12 8.02
C ARG A 130 -0.58 -19.88 8.69
N PRO A 131 -1.16 -20.83 9.45
CA PRO A 131 -2.36 -20.57 10.25
C PRO A 131 -2.18 -19.38 11.20
N ALA A 132 -1.05 -19.26 11.90
CA ALA A 132 -0.78 -18.14 12.80
C ALA A 132 -0.80 -16.79 12.05
N TYR A 133 -0.18 -16.72 10.86
CA TYR A 133 -0.24 -15.56 9.98
C TYR A 133 -1.68 -15.20 9.60
N TYR A 134 -2.50 -16.16 9.18
CA TYR A 134 -3.88 -15.90 8.77
C TYR A 134 -4.74 -15.44 9.94
N ILE A 135 -4.56 -16.03 11.13
CA ILE A 135 -5.29 -15.64 12.34
C ILE A 135 -4.91 -14.21 12.75
N ALA A 136 -3.61 -13.89 12.80
CA ALA A 136 -3.13 -12.56 13.19
C ALA A 136 -3.67 -11.47 12.25
N ASN A 137 -3.58 -11.66 10.93
CA ASN A 137 -4.14 -10.71 9.98
C ASN A 137 -5.67 -10.67 10.04
N GLY A 138 -6.34 -11.82 10.20
CA GLY A 138 -7.78 -11.90 10.36
C GLY A 138 -8.30 -11.06 11.54
N ILE A 139 -7.63 -11.11 12.68
CA ILE A 139 -7.97 -10.30 13.87
C ILE A 139 -7.85 -8.81 13.56
N VAL A 140 -6.75 -8.38 12.95
CA VAL A 140 -6.53 -6.96 12.60
C VAL A 140 -7.60 -6.47 11.62
N TYR A 141 -7.94 -7.28 10.63
CA TYR A 141 -8.93 -6.93 9.62
C TYR A 141 -10.34 -6.87 10.22
N PHE A 142 -10.65 -7.79 11.12
CA PHE A 142 -11.91 -7.78 11.84
C PHE A 142 -12.06 -6.51 12.69
N ILE A 143 -11.04 -6.16 13.47
CA ILE A 143 -11.03 -4.93 14.27
C ILE A 143 -11.22 -3.70 13.38
N GLN A 144 -10.52 -3.64 12.24
CA GLN A 144 -10.65 -2.53 11.31
C GLN A 144 -12.08 -2.40 10.76
N ILE A 145 -12.71 -3.50 10.37
CA ILE A 145 -14.09 -3.49 9.86
C ILE A 145 -15.06 -3.00 10.93
N VAL A 146 -14.88 -3.42 12.18
CA VAL A 146 -15.70 -2.94 13.32
C VAL A 146 -15.54 -1.42 13.48
N ILE A 147 -14.32 -0.91 13.40
CA ILE A 147 -14.03 0.53 13.47
C ILE A 147 -14.71 1.29 12.33
N TRP A 148 -14.66 0.77 11.10
CA TRP A 148 -15.33 1.40 9.95
C TRP A 148 -16.86 1.42 10.08
N ILE A 149 -17.48 0.40 10.68
CA ILE A 149 -18.94 0.35 10.89
C ILE A 149 -19.38 1.28 12.01
N ALA A 150 -18.52 1.52 13.01
CA ALA A 150 -18.82 2.36 14.16
C ALA A 150 -18.69 3.87 13.90
N MET A 151 -18.01 4.27 12.81
CA MET A 151 -17.86 5.67 12.36
C MET A 151 -18.99 6.11 11.43
#